data_AF-A0A1D8S0J3-F1
#
_entry.id   AF-A0A1D8S0J3-F1
#
_cell.length_a   1.000
_cell.length_b   1.000
_cell.length_c   1.000
_cell.angle_alpha   90.00
_cell.angle_beta   90.00
_cell.angle_gamma   90.00
#
_symmetry.space_group_name_H-M   'P 1'
#
loop_
_entity.id
_entity.type
_entity.pdbx_description
1 polymer ?
#
loop_
_entity_poly.entity_id
_entity_poly.type
_entity_poly.pdbx_seq_one_letter_code
_entity_poly.pdbx_strand_id
1 'polypeptide(L)'
;MRFWTIICIVLLLSACTHNNWRTASREPAGIATLPNDDSRAVVEFYAADAFSWRGWFAVHPWLAIKEEKAAEYSVYEVTGWQVNQGLSAIRQYKTLTPDRYWYGSKPVLLLSIKGDKAVKLIPKIKAAIARYPWVNEYSIFPGPNSNTFVAWIGLQVPELELELPFTAIGSGYAN
;
A
#
# COMPACT_ATOMS: atom_id res chain seq x y z
N MET A 1 -28.89 -25.80 28.32
CA MET A 1 -28.47 -24.39 28.49
C MET A 1 -26.96 -24.21 28.29
N ARG A 2 -26.38 -24.74 27.19
CA ARG A 2 -24.91 -24.68 26.95
C ARG A 2 -24.53 -24.55 25.47
N PHE A 3 -25.51 -24.60 24.56
CA PHE A 3 -25.31 -24.38 23.12
C PHE A 3 -25.68 -22.96 22.66
N TRP A 4 -26.45 -22.21 23.46
CA TRP A 4 -26.86 -20.85 23.09
C TRP A 4 -25.77 -19.80 23.31
N THR A 5 -24.83 -20.07 24.21
CA THR A 5 -23.72 -19.14 24.51
C THR A 5 -22.67 -19.08 23.39
N ILE A 6 -22.56 -20.11 22.54
CA ILE A 6 -21.59 -20.14 21.43
C ILE A 6 -22.10 -19.37 20.20
N ILE A 7 -23.42 -19.28 20.01
CA ILE A 7 -24.03 -18.58 18.85
C ILE A 7 -23.94 -17.06 19.01
N CYS A 8 -23.93 -16.53 20.23
CA CYS A 8 -23.82 -15.08 20.47
C CYS A 8 -22.42 -14.50 20.20
N ILE A 9 -21.35 -15.31 20.18
CA ILE A 9 -19.98 -14.81 19.91
C ILE A 9 -19.75 -14.63 18.40
N VAL A 10 -20.40 -15.44 17.55
CA VAL A 10 -20.27 -15.33 16.08
C VAL A 10 -21.11 -14.17 15.52
N LEU A 11 -22.21 -13.79 16.19
CA LEU A 11 -23.10 -12.71 15.74
C LEU A 11 -22.60 -11.29 16.08
N LEU A 12 -21.59 -11.14 16.92
CA LEU A 12 -21.00 -9.83 17.26
C LEU A 12 -19.83 -9.42 16.34
N LEU A 13 -19.45 -10.25 15.36
CA LEU A 13 -18.43 -9.92 14.34
C LEU A 13 -18.98 -9.10 13.17
N SER A 14 -20.20 -8.58 13.26
CA SER A 14 -20.69 -7.51 12.37
C SER A 14 -20.08 -6.16 12.76
N ALA A 15 -18.75 -6.13 12.96
CA ALA A 15 -18.00 -4.89 13.06
C ALA A 15 -17.88 -4.31 11.65
N CYS A 16 -18.39 -3.09 11.48
CA CYS A 16 -18.43 -2.23 10.30
C CYS A 16 -17.50 -2.62 9.13
N THR A 17 -17.85 -3.66 8.38
CA THR A 17 -17.23 -3.90 7.08
C THR A 17 -17.85 -2.92 6.09
N HIS A 18 -17.04 -2.09 5.45
CA HIS A 18 -17.47 -1.34 4.27
C HIS A 18 -17.82 -2.33 3.16
N ASN A 19 -19.11 -2.65 3.00
CA ASN A 19 -19.57 -3.60 1.98
C ASN A 19 -19.60 -3.01 0.57
N ASN A 20 -19.55 -1.68 0.44
CA ASN A 20 -19.59 -1.01 -0.85
C ASN A 20 -18.31 -0.20 -1.10
N TRP A 21 -17.44 -0.77 -1.92
CA TRP A 21 -16.16 -0.16 -2.31
C TRP A 21 -16.32 1.19 -3.04
N ARG A 22 -17.50 1.43 -3.65
CA ARG A 22 -17.81 2.66 -4.39
C ARG A 22 -17.96 3.88 -3.48
N THR A 23 -18.52 3.69 -2.29
CA THR A 23 -18.79 4.78 -1.33
C THR A 23 -17.80 4.81 -0.18
N ALA A 24 -16.89 3.84 -0.11
CA ALA A 24 -15.87 3.80 0.93
C ALA A 24 -14.87 4.97 0.77
N SER A 25 -14.49 5.58 1.90
CA SER A 25 -13.69 6.80 1.91
C SER A 25 -12.34 6.62 1.21
N ARG A 26 -11.94 7.66 0.49
CA ARG A 26 -10.62 7.88 -0.12
C ARG A 26 -10.08 9.27 0.22
N GLU A 27 -10.62 9.87 1.27
CA GLU A 27 -10.15 11.16 1.77
C GLU A 27 -8.67 11.06 2.20
N PRO A 28 -7.90 12.15 2.15
CA PRO A 28 -6.56 12.20 2.72
C PRO A 28 -6.57 11.92 4.23
N ALA A 29 -5.56 11.23 4.75
CA ALA A 29 -5.43 10.98 6.19
C ALA A 29 -4.70 12.09 6.96
N GLY A 30 -4.07 13.04 6.26
CA GLY A 30 -3.32 14.15 6.83
C GLY A 30 -1.94 13.76 7.39
N ILE A 31 -1.39 12.63 6.94
CA ILE A 31 -0.08 12.10 7.32
C ILE A 31 1.02 12.69 6.44
N ALA A 32 0.79 12.74 5.13
CA ALA A 32 1.77 13.23 4.17
C ALA A 32 1.90 14.76 4.26
N THR A 33 3.13 15.26 4.17
CA THR A 33 3.35 16.72 4.04
C THR A 33 2.90 17.18 2.66
N LEU A 34 2.20 18.31 2.56
CA LEU A 34 1.82 18.83 1.25
C LEU A 34 3.07 19.21 0.45
N PRO A 35 3.10 18.99 -0.88
CA PRO A 35 4.24 19.32 -1.72
C PRO A 35 4.73 20.78 -1.60
N ASN A 36 3.82 21.71 -1.35
CA ASN A 36 4.15 23.13 -1.19
C ASN A 36 4.78 23.48 0.16
N ASP A 37 4.60 22.64 1.18
CA ASP A 37 5.10 22.89 2.53
C ASP A 37 6.49 22.30 2.77
N ASP A 38 6.91 21.35 1.94
CA ASP A 38 8.24 20.73 1.99
C ASP A 38 8.79 20.53 0.58
N SER A 39 9.82 21.31 0.22
CA SER A 39 10.43 21.23 -1.11
C SER A 39 11.41 20.07 -1.27
N ARG A 40 11.73 19.33 -0.21
CA ARG A 40 12.69 18.21 -0.28
C ARG A 40 12.12 17.03 -1.06
N ALA A 41 12.98 16.17 -1.59
CA ALA A 41 12.55 14.86 -2.06
C ALA A 41 11.99 14.02 -0.89
N VAL A 42 10.98 13.21 -1.16
CA VAL A 42 10.28 12.37 -0.17
C VAL A 42 10.00 10.99 -0.77
N VAL A 43 10.26 9.95 0.00
CA VAL A 43 9.87 8.56 -0.27
C VAL A 43 9.09 8.07 0.94
N GLU A 44 7.83 7.69 0.73
CA GLU A 44 6.95 7.21 1.80
C GLU A 44 6.30 5.89 1.42
N PHE A 45 6.24 4.97 2.37
CA PHE A 45 5.52 3.70 2.25
C PHE A 45 4.38 3.69 3.25
N TYR A 46 3.21 3.31 2.79
CA TYR A 46 2.01 3.21 3.61
C TYR A 46 1.46 1.81 3.59
N ALA A 47 0.65 1.49 4.59
CA ALA A 47 -0.22 0.33 4.59
C ALA A 47 -1.55 0.67 5.26
N ALA A 48 -2.62 0.04 4.80
CA ALA A 48 -3.93 0.11 5.44
C ALA A 48 -4.56 -1.29 5.42
N ASP A 49 -5.49 -1.55 6.33
CA ASP A 49 -6.24 -2.80 6.33
C ASP A 49 -6.88 -3.03 4.96
N ALA A 50 -6.69 -4.22 4.39
CA ALA A 50 -7.23 -4.59 3.10
C ALA A 50 -8.75 -4.46 3.07
N PHE A 51 -9.31 -4.23 1.90
CA PHE A 51 -10.74 -3.97 1.78
C PHE A 51 -11.59 -5.17 2.23
N SER A 52 -12.66 -4.85 2.96
CA SER A 52 -13.67 -5.79 3.48
C SER A 52 -13.09 -6.74 4.55
N TRP A 53 -13.66 -7.93 4.72
CA TRP A 53 -13.26 -8.94 5.72
C TRP A 53 -11.77 -9.30 5.68
N ARG A 54 -11.10 -9.06 4.55
CA ARG A 54 -9.67 -9.30 4.36
C ARG A 54 -8.82 -8.42 5.27
N GLY A 55 -9.30 -7.22 5.60
CA GLY A 55 -8.60 -6.28 6.48
C GLY A 55 -8.34 -6.81 7.88
N TRP A 56 -9.06 -7.84 8.31
CA TRP A 56 -8.79 -8.49 9.59
C TRP A 56 -7.48 -9.29 9.62
N PHE A 57 -6.94 -9.64 8.45
CA PHE A 57 -5.78 -10.53 8.33
C PHE A 57 -4.67 -9.97 7.43
N ALA A 58 -5.01 -9.07 6.50
CA ALA A 58 -4.11 -8.59 5.48
C ALA A 58 -4.15 -7.07 5.33
N VAL A 59 -3.00 -6.48 4.99
CA VAL A 59 -2.88 -5.08 4.61
C VAL A 59 -2.72 -4.92 3.10
N HIS A 60 -3.05 -3.73 2.61
CA HIS A 60 -2.69 -3.24 1.28
C HIS A 60 -1.64 -2.13 1.42
N PRO A 61 -0.38 -2.39 1.03
CA PRO A 61 0.65 -1.38 1.04
C PRO A 61 0.84 -0.70 -0.31
N TRP A 62 1.36 0.53 -0.29
CA TRP A 62 1.74 1.28 -1.48
C TRP A 62 2.93 2.21 -1.21
N LEU A 63 3.52 2.70 -2.29
CA LEU A 63 4.67 3.60 -2.28
C LEU A 63 4.28 4.96 -2.85
N ALA A 64 4.79 6.04 -2.25
CA ALA A 64 4.69 7.39 -2.74
C ALA A 64 6.08 8.03 -2.89
N ILE A 65 6.33 8.65 -4.03
CA ILE A 65 7.58 9.36 -4.33
C ILE A 65 7.27 10.80 -4.70
N LYS A 66 7.92 11.75 -4.03
CA LYS A 66 8.00 13.15 -4.44
C LYS A 66 9.45 13.49 -4.73
N GLU A 67 9.75 13.93 -5.93
CA GLU A 67 11.08 14.46 -6.23
C GLU A 67 11.28 15.83 -5.56
N GLU A 68 12.53 16.30 -5.50
CA GLU A 68 12.80 17.64 -4.99
C GLU A 68 12.03 18.68 -5.81
N LYS A 69 11.32 19.59 -5.10
CA LYS A 69 10.47 20.65 -5.64
C LYS A 69 9.34 20.16 -6.56
N ALA A 70 9.04 18.86 -6.60
CA ALA A 70 7.91 18.34 -7.35
C ALA A 70 6.59 18.82 -6.74
N ALA A 71 5.65 19.22 -7.60
CA ALA A 71 4.34 19.72 -7.19
C ALA A 71 3.38 18.63 -6.69
N GLU A 72 3.66 17.36 -6.98
CA GLU A 72 2.81 16.22 -6.61
C GLU A 72 3.65 14.98 -6.29
N TYR A 73 3.07 14.07 -5.51
CA TYR A 73 3.58 12.73 -5.32
C TYR A 73 3.19 11.84 -6.51
N SER A 74 4.10 10.98 -6.94
CA SER A 74 3.81 9.81 -7.76
C SER A 74 3.56 8.61 -6.84
N VAL A 75 2.36 8.04 -6.90
CA VAL A 75 1.98 6.86 -6.13
C VAL A 75 2.06 5.62 -7.02
N TYR A 76 2.59 4.54 -6.47
CA TYR A 76 2.71 3.23 -7.07
C TYR A 76 2.07 2.19 -6.17
N GLU A 77 1.13 1.44 -6.71
CA GLU A 77 0.43 0.38 -5.99
C GLU A 77 0.09 -0.77 -6.93
N VAL A 78 0.04 -1.99 -6.41
CA VAL A 78 -0.39 -3.17 -7.18
C VAL A 78 -1.82 -3.54 -6.83
N THR A 79 -2.69 -3.70 -7.83
CA THR A 79 -4.08 -4.10 -7.60
C THR A 79 -4.55 -5.13 -8.61
N GLY A 80 -5.33 -6.12 -8.16
CA GLY A 80 -5.91 -7.12 -9.05
C GLY A 80 -6.91 -6.54 -10.06
N TRP A 81 -7.51 -5.38 -9.74
CA TRP A 81 -8.43 -4.70 -10.66
C TRP A 81 -7.75 -4.25 -11.96
N GLN A 82 -6.46 -3.89 -11.93
CA GLN A 82 -5.72 -3.55 -13.16
C GLN A 82 -5.53 -4.79 -14.04
N VAL A 83 -5.05 -5.89 -13.46
CA VAL A 83 -4.80 -7.14 -14.19
C VAL A 83 -6.08 -7.71 -14.79
N ASN A 84 -7.19 -7.67 -14.05
CA ASN A 84 -8.51 -8.10 -14.55
C ASN A 84 -9.01 -7.28 -15.75
N GLN A 85 -8.44 -6.09 -15.97
CA GLN A 85 -8.73 -5.22 -17.13
C GLN A 85 -7.68 -5.37 -18.25
N GLY A 86 -6.74 -6.32 -18.13
CA GLY A 86 -5.64 -6.50 -19.10
C GLY A 86 -4.56 -5.41 -19.01
N LEU A 87 -4.50 -4.67 -17.90
CA LEU A 87 -3.51 -3.62 -17.66
C LEU A 87 -2.39 -4.13 -16.75
N SER A 88 -1.28 -3.39 -16.70
CA SER A 88 -0.21 -3.62 -15.73
C SER A 88 -0.74 -3.66 -14.31
N ALA A 89 -0.36 -4.67 -13.54
CA ALA A 89 -0.64 -4.81 -12.12
C ALA A 89 -0.26 -3.55 -11.33
N ILE A 90 0.81 -2.86 -11.75
CA ILE A 90 1.26 -1.60 -11.17
C ILE A 90 0.38 -0.46 -11.69
N ARG A 91 -0.47 0.07 -10.81
CA ARG A 91 -1.16 1.33 -11.00
C ARG A 91 -0.24 2.48 -10.58
N GLN A 92 -0.05 3.44 -11.48
CA GLN A 92 0.69 4.68 -11.20
C GLN A 92 -0.23 5.89 -11.39
N TYR A 93 -0.18 6.84 -10.46
CA TYR A 93 -0.90 8.12 -10.59
C TYR A 93 -0.22 9.24 -9.80
N LYS A 94 -0.58 10.49 -10.10
CA LYS A 94 -0.10 11.67 -9.36
C LYS A 94 -1.16 12.20 -8.41
N THR A 95 -0.73 12.75 -7.29
CA THR A 95 -1.62 13.38 -6.31
C THR A 95 -0.88 14.29 -5.33
N LEU A 96 -1.57 15.27 -4.77
CA LEU A 96 -1.11 16.05 -3.62
C LEU A 96 -1.16 15.25 -2.31
N THR A 97 -2.01 14.22 -2.24
CA THR A 97 -2.37 13.50 -1.01
C THR A 97 -2.18 11.99 -1.21
N PRO A 98 -0.97 11.47 -1.00
CA PRO A 98 -0.64 10.05 -1.23
C PRO A 98 -1.15 9.12 -0.12
N ASP A 99 -1.58 9.66 1.01
CA ASP A 99 -1.96 8.99 2.24
C ASP A 99 -3.48 8.81 2.37
N ARG A 100 -4.16 8.54 1.25
CA ARG A 100 -5.62 8.40 1.25
C ARG A 100 -6.06 7.14 1.98
N TYR A 101 -7.26 7.21 2.54
CA TYR A 101 -7.93 6.03 3.08
C TYR A 101 -8.01 4.94 1.99
N TRP A 102 -7.63 3.72 2.36
CA TRP A 102 -7.80 2.56 1.50
C TRP A 102 -9.20 2.01 1.72
N TYR A 103 -10.16 2.49 0.91
CA TYR A 103 -11.55 2.04 0.98
C TYR A 103 -12.12 2.06 2.41
N GLY A 104 -11.95 3.18 3.10
CA GLY A 104 -12.42 3.38 4.48
C GLY A 104 -11.42 2.99 5.56
N SER A 105 -10.32 2.30 5.24
CA SER A 105 -9.25 2.00 6.19
C SER A 105 -8.23 3.14 6.22
N LYS A 106 -7.98 3.73 7.40
CA LYS A 106 -6.96 4.78 7.55
C LYS A 106 -5.56 4.17 7.39
N PRO A 107 -4.66 4.73 6.56
CA PRO A 107 -3.31 4.25 6.46
C PRO A 107 -2.48 4.51 7.71
N VAL A 108 -1.46 3.68 7.88
CA VAL A 108 -0.29 3.93 8.70
C VAL A 108 0.92 4.15 7.80
N LEU A 109 1.85 4.98 8.26
CA LEU A 109 3.13 5.21 7.61
C LEU A 109 4.13 4.15 8.06
N LEU A 110 4.63 3.34 7.13
CA LEU A 110 5.63 2.31 7.39
C LEU A 110 7.06 2.87 7.38
N LEU A 111 7.34 3.78 6.43
CA LEU A 111 8.66 4.38 6.26
C LEU A 111 8.50 5.77 5.64
N SER A 112 9.28 6.75 6.12
CA SER A 112 9.42 8.07 5.49
C SER A 112 10.88 8.48 5.44
N ILE A 113 11.37 8.74 4.23
CA ILE A 113 12.72 9.21 3.96
C ILE A 113 12.61 10.53 3.21
N LYS A 114 13.33 11.56 3.69
CA LYS A 114 13.29 12.92 3.11
C LYS A 114 14.67 13.45 2.79
N GLY A 115 14.76 14.46 1.93
CA GLY A 115 15.99 15.18 1.60
C GLY A 115 16.99 14.33 0.81
N ASP A 116 18.28 14.56 1.04
CA ASP A 116 19.38 13.96 0.26
C ASP A 116 19.34 12.42 0.21
N LYS A 117 18.90 11.77 1.30
CA LYS A 117 18.73 10.31 1.31
C LYS A 117 17.65 9.90 0.31
N ALA A 118 16.52 10.60 0.25
CA ALA A 118 15.47 10.34 -0.72
C ALA A 118 15.97 10.58 -2.17
N VAL A 119 16.69 11.69 -2.42
CA VAL A 119 17.26 11.98 -3.74
C VAL A 119 18.12 10.82 -4.24
N LYS A 120 18.95 10.23 -3.37
CA LYS A 120 19.82 9.10 -3.73
C LYS A 120 19.04 7.79 -3.95
N LEU A 121 17.95 7.57 -3.23
CA LEU A 121 17.18 6.31 -3.29
C LEU A 121 16.14 6.30 -4.41
N ILE A 122 15.55 7.43 -4.77
CA ILE A 122 14.50 7.53 -5.80
C ILE A 122 14.89 6.84 -7.11
N PRO A 123 16.09 7.06 -7.70
CA PRO A 123 16.48 6.38 -8.93
C PRO A 123 16.55 4.86 -8.79
N LYS A 124 17.04 4.36 -7.64
CA LYS A 124 17.11 2.91 -7.36
C LYS A 124 15.72 2.30 -7.24
N ILE A 125 14.81 2.98 -6.54
CA ILE A 125 13.42 2.55 -6.38
C ILE A 125 12.72 2.52 -7.74
N LYS A 126 12.85 3.57 -8.56
CA LYS A 126 12.28 3.60 -9.91
C LYS A 126 12.82 2.48 -10.80
N ALA A 127 14.11 2.15 -10.70
CA ALA A 127 14.68 1.01 -11.40
C ALA A 127 14.12 -0.33 -10.91
N ALA A 128 13.88 -0.49 -9.60
CA ALA A 128 13.24 -1.69 -9.05
C ALA A 128 11.79 -1.86 -9.53
N ILE A 129 11.02 -0.76 -9.57
CA ILE A 129 9.65 -0.73 -10.12
C ILE A 129 9.66 -1.16 -11.59
N ALA A 130 10.57 -0.62 -12.40
CA ALA A 130 10.67 -0.94 -13.83
C ALA A 130 11.04 -2.41 -14.10
N ARG A 131 11.72 -3.07 -13.16
CA ARG A 131 12.11 -4.49 -13.26
C ARG A 131 11.17 -5.43 -12.50
N TYR A 132 10.04 -4.95 -11.99
CA TYR A 132 9.11 -5.80 -11.25
C TYR A 132 8.68 -6.98 -12.15
N PRO A 133 8.89 -8.25 -11.75
CA PRO A 133 8.73 -9.37 -12.68
C PRO A 133 7.26 -9.73 -12.93
N TRP A 134 6.36 -9.41 -11.98
CA TRP A 134 4.95 -9.83 -12.01
C TRP A 134 4.02 -8.71 -12.51
N VAL A 135 4.42 -7.97 -13.55
CA VAL A 135 3.64 -6.82 -14.04
C VAL A 135 2.28 -7.20 -14.62
N ASN A 136 2.05 -8.47 -14.98
CA ASN A 136 0.80 -8.95 -15.57
C ASN A 136 0.09 -10.00 -14.70
N GLU A 137 0.55 -10.19 -13.46
CA GLU A 137 0.07 -11.23 -12.57
C GLU A 137 -0.46 -10.63 -11.27
N TYR A 138 -1.52 -11.24 -10.74
CA TYR A 138 -2.04 -10.92 -9.42
C TYR A 138 -2.70 -12.15 -8.81
N SER A 139 -2.32 -12.50 -7.59
CA SER A 139 -3.00 -13.50 -6.77
C SER A 139 -3.12 -13.01 -5.34
N ILE A 140 -4.33 -13.14 -4.77
CA ILE A 140 -4.63 -12.71 -3.40
C ILE A 140 -3.72 -13.46 -2.40
N PHE A 141 -3.50 -14.76 -2.61
CA PHE A 141 -2.66 -15.61 -1.78
C PHE A 141 -2.08 -16.77 -2.61
N PRO A 142 -0.78 -17.12 -2.46
CA PRO A 142 0.22 -16.48 -1.61
C PRO A 142 0.88 -15.24 -2.25
N GLY A 143 0.49 -14.84 -3.45
CA GLY A 143 1.13 -13.77 -4.24
C GLY A 143 1.28 -14.20 -5.71
N PRO A 144 1.68 -13.30 -6.61
CA PRO A 144 2.14 -11.93 -6.34
C PRO A 144 0.98 -10.95 -6.09
N ASN A 145 1.13 -10.04 -5.12
CA ASN A 145 0.14 -9.00 -4.79
C ASN A 145 0.81 -7.67 -4.37
N SER A 146 0.07 -6.74 -3.76
CA SER A 146 0.63 -5.46 -3.28
C SER A 146 1.72 -5.64 -2.21
N ASN A 147 1.60 -6.64 -1.33
CA ASN A 147 2.66 -6.96 -0.36
C ASN A 147 3.92 -7.49 -1.07
N THR A 148 3.76 -8.33 -2.10
CA THR A 148 4.88 -8.78 -2.95
C THR A 148 5.59 -7.61 -3.62
N PHE A 149 4.84 -6.63 -4.13
CA PHE A 149 5.40 -5.46 -4.79
C PHE A 149 6.27 -4.61 -3.86
N VAL A 150 5.76 -4.30 -2.67
CA VAL A 150 6.52 -3.50 -1.71
C VAL A 150 7.70 -4.28 -1.14
N ALA A 151 7.54 -5.59 -0.90
CA ALA A 151 8.64 -6.47 -0.50
C ALA A 151 9.75 -6.53 -1.56
N TRP A 152 9.39 -6.65 -2.84
CA TRP A 152 10.33 -6.59 -3.96
C TRP A 152 11.14 -5.30 -3.94
N ILE A 153 10.50 -4.14 -3.74
CA ILE A 153 11.22 -2.86 -3.66
C ILE A 153 12.21 -2.85 -2.48
N GLY A 154 11.81 -3.34 -1.31
CA GLY A 154 12.69 -3.46 -0.14
C GLY A 154 13.89 -4.37 -0.39
N LEU A 155 13.69 -5.51 -1.06
CA LEU A 155 14.76 -6.45 -1.42
C LEU A 155 15.73 -5.86 -2.47
N GLN A 156 15.20 -5.12 -3.45
CA GLN A 156 16.01 -4.50 -4.51
C GLN A 156 16.75 -3.24 -4.06
N VAL A 157 16.30 -2.59 -2.97
CA VAL A 157 16.92 -1.38 -2.41
C VAL A 157 17.09 -1.55 -0.89
N PRO A 158 18.04 -2.38 -0.43
CA PRO A 158 18.21 -2.69 0.99
C PRO A 158 18.46 -1.47 1.88
N GLU A 159 18.98 -0.36 1.33
CA GLU A 159 19.23 0.89 2.06
C GLU A 159 17.94 1.62 2.51
N LEU A 160 16.78 1.13 2.07
CA LEU A 160 15.48 1.53 2.60
C LEU A 160 15.28 1.04 4.03
N GLU A 161 15.84 -0.12 4.39
CA GLU A 161 15.57 -0.81 5.66
C GLU A 161 14.04 -0.96 5.89
N LEU A 162 13.32 -1.29 4.82
CA LEU A 162 11.86 -1.35 4.85
C LEU A 162 11.38 -2.58 5.62
N GLU A 163 10.70 -2.34 6.74
CA GLU A 163 10.02 -3.37 7.50
C GLU A 163 8.54 -3.45 7.13
N LEU A 164 8.08 -4.65 6.78
CA LEU A 164 6.66 -4.92 6.54
C LEU A 164 6.02 -5.57 7.77
N PRO A 165 4.76 -5.24 8.08
CA PRO A 165 4.06 -5.88 9.18
C PRO A 165 3.85 -7.37 8.89
N PHE A 166 3.68 -8.18 9.93
CA PHE A 166 3.38 -9.60 9.79
C PHE A 166 2.11 -9.87 8.97
N THR A 167 1.17 -8.93 8.96
CA THR A 167 -0.06 -8.94 8.17
C THR A 167 0.16 -8.63 6.69
N ALA A 168 1.39 -8.36 6.23
CA ALA A 168 1.75 -8.21 4.82
C ALA A 168 1.79 -9.57 4.10
N ILE A 169 0.65 -10.27 4.10
CA ILE A 169 0.52 -11.62 3.55
C ILE A 169 0.83 -11.61 2.04
N GLY A 170 1.83 -12.39 1.68
CA GLY A 170 2.34 -12.53 0.31
C GLY A 170 3.61 -11.75 -0.01
N SER A 171 4.14 -10.99 0.95
CA SER A 171 5.49 -10.39 0.86
C SER A 171 6.57 -11.45 0.56
N GLY A 172 6.45 -12.65 1.13
CA GLY A 172 7.41 -13.74 0.93
C GLY A 172 7.52 -14.29 -0.51
N TYR A 173 6.56 -13.98 -1.38
CA TYR A 173 6.61 -14.36 -2.80
C TYR A 173 7.74 -13.65 -3.57
N ALA A 174 8.28 -12.55 -3.03
CA ALA A 174 9.36 -11.79 -3.66
C ALA A 174 10.76 -12.41 -3.49
N ASN A 175 10.90 -13.48 -2.70
CA ASN A 175 12.16 -14.17 -2.42
C ASN A 175 12.53 -15.21 -3.48
#